data_AF-A0A7S2AF99-F1
#
_entry.id   AF-A0A7S2AF99-F1
#
_cell.length_a   1.000
_cell.length_b   1.000
_cell.length_c   1.000
_cell.angle_alpha   90.00
_cell.angle_beta   90.00
_cell.angle_gamma   90.00
#
_symmetry.space_group_name_H-M   'P 1'
#
loop_
_entity.id
_entity.type
_entity.pdbx_description
1 polymer ?
#
loop_
_entity_poly.entity_id
_entity_poly.type
_entity_poly.pdbx_seq_one_letter_code
_entity_poly.pdbx_strand_id
1 'polypeptide(L)'
;TRRASFWLIDFGLAVDSNTWPVVWPHSDVAGDCRYWPPSSFMMSFYGPDEMSAHQDLCNQYKTRLDIVGLGLTALEILCATALASSHTWGPEGLRGSWRRVFTGWQK
;
A
#
# COMPACT_ATOMS: atom_id res chain seq x y z
N THR A 1 -4.94 21.02 19.90
CA THR A 1 -4.74 20.38 18.58
C THR A 1 -5.67 19.18 18.49
N ARG A 2 -6.65 19.18 17.57
CA ARG A 2 -7.50 17.98 17.34
C ARG A 2 -6.65 16.95 16.58
N ARG A 3 -6.47 15.75 17.15
CA ARG A 3 -5.91 14.60 16.40
C ARG A 3 -7.03 13.94 15.62
N ALA A 4 -6.73 13.52 14.40
CA ALA A 4 -7.57 12.57 13.69
C ALA A 4 -7.40 11.18 14.33
N SER A 5 -8.50 10.45 14.45
CA SER A 5 -8.54 9.05 14.89
C SER A 5 -8.99 8.21 13.70
N PHE A 6 -8.24 7.17 13.38
CA PHE A 6 -8.51 6.26 12.27
C PHE A 6 -8.78 4.86 12.82
N TRP A 7 -9.60 4.10 12.10
CA TRP A 7 -9.95 2.72 12.41
C TRP A 7 -9.82 1.90 11.13
N LEU A 8 -9.37 0.66 11.27
CA LEU A 8 -9.42 -0.32 10.19
C LEU A 8 -10.79 -1.00 10.18
N ILE A 9 -11.31 -1.22 8.99
CA ILE A 9 -12.59 -1.90 8.75
C ILE A 9 -12.37 -2.96 7.67
N ASP A 10 -13.37 -3.82 7.48
CA ASP A 10 -13.38 -4.89 6.48
C ASP A 10 -12.20 -5.87 6.62
N PHE A 11 -12.38 -6.82 7.54
CA PHE A 11 -11.46 -7.94 7.74
C PHE A 11 -11.89 -9.17 6.93
N GLY A 12 -12.70 -9.02 5.87
CA GLY A 12 -13.26 -10.13 5.10
C GLY A 12 -12.20 -11.00 4.40
N LEU A 13 -11.01 -10.44 4.15
CA LEU A 13 -9.85 -11.14 3.58
C LEU A 13 -8.68 -11.27 4.56
N ALA A 14 -8.88 -10.92 5.83
CA ALA A 14 -7.83 -11.05 6.83
C ALA A 14 -7.55 -12.53 7.13
N VAL A 15 -6.28 -12.84 7.35
CA VAL A 15 -5.82 -14.20 7.63
C VAL A 15 -5.22 -14.28 9.03
N ASP A 16 -5.27 -15.47 9.64
CA ASP A 16 -4.54 -15.73 10.88
C ASP A 16 -3.04 -15.82 10.59
N SER A 17 -2.24 -14.98 11.25
CA SER A 17 -0.79 -14.94 11.07
C SER A 17 -0.09 -16.26 11.43
N ASN A 18 -0.70 -17.09 12.28
CA ASN A 18 -0.13 -18.37 12.69
C ASN A 18 -0.32 -19.46 11.63
N THR A 19 -1.39 -19.40 10.85
CA THR A 19 -1.70 -20.39 9.82
C THR A 19 -1.22 -19.96 8.44
N TRP A 20 -1.16 -18.65 8.18
CA TRP A 20 -0.73 -18.05 6.91
C TRP A 20 0.56 -18.64 6.32
N PRO A 21 1.65 -18.88 7.09
CA PRO A 21 2.90 -19.43 6.55
C PRO A 21 2.74 -20.78 5.83
N VAL A 22 1.67 -21.52 6.11
CA VAL A 22 1.37 -22.83 5.54
C VAL A 22 0.29 -22.74 4.45
N VAL A 23 -0.73 -21.89 4.63
CA VAL A 23 -1.92 -21.88 3.76
C VAL A 23 -1.82 -20.91 2.58
N TRP A 24 -0.89 -19.95 2.60
CA TRP A 24 -0.72 -18.97 1.52
C TRP A 24 -0.63 -19.57 0.10
N PRO A 25 -0.03 -20.75 -0.16
CA PRO A 25 0.08 -21.29 -1.52
C PRO A 25 -1.27 -21.73 -2.11
N HIS A 26 -2.24 -22.02 -1.24
CA HIS A 26 -3.54 -22.59 -1.60
C HIS A 26 -4.71 -21.63 -1.34
N SER A 27 -4.41 -20.43 -0.86
CA SER A 27 -5.41 -19.41 -0.61
C SER A 27 -5.70 -18.64 -1.89
N ASP A 28 -6.97 -18.31 -2.11
CA ASP A 28 -7.36 -17.48 -3.26
C ASP A 28 -6.72 -16.08 -3.17
N VAL A 29 -6.26 -15.58 -4.32
CA VAL A 29 -5.77 -14.21 -4.40
C VAL A 29 -6.96 -13.26 -4.57
N ALA A 30 -7.16 -12.37 -3.61
CA ALA A 30 -8.28 -11.43 -3.60
C ALA A 30 -7.85 -10.04 -3.09
N GLY A 31 -8.77 -9.08 -3.18
CA GLY A 31 -8.58 -7.71 -2.72
C GLY A 31 -8.49 -6.70 -3.86
N ASP A 32 -8.29 -5.44 -3.49
CA ASP A 32 -8.22 -4.34 -4.45
C ASP A 32 -6.84 -4.24 -5.09
N CYS A 33 -6.77 -4.48 -6.40
CA CYS A 33 -5.51 -4.51 -7.14
C CYS A 33 -4.77 -3.17 -7.18
N ARG A 34 -5.41 -2.05 -6.84
CA ARG A 34 -4.74 -0.73 -6.70
C ARG A 34 -3.74 -0.72 -5.54
N TYR A 35 -3.95 -1.57 -4.54
CA TYR A 35 -3.09 -1.68 -3.36
C TYR A 35 -2.20 -2.94 -3.39
N TRP A 36 -2.22 -3.69 -4.49
CA TRP A 36 -1.43 -4.91 -4.62
C TRP A 36 0.07 -4.60 -4.81
N PRO A 37 0.96 -5.27 -4.06
CA PRO A 37 2.37 -5.32 -4.40
C PRO A 37 2.64 -6.17 -5.66
N PRO A 38 3.84 -6.06 -6.25
CA PRO A 38 4.28 -6.95 -7.33
C PRO A 38 4.10 -8.44 -7.02
N SER A 39 4.34 -8.84 -5.77
CA SER A 39 4.15 -10.23 -5.33
C SER A 39 2.71 -10.73 -5.48
N SER A 40 1.70 -9.87 -5.32
CA SER A 40 0.29 -10.27 -5.49
C SER A 40 -0.06 -10.52 -6.95
N PHE A 41 0.47 -9.72 -7.87
CA PHE A 41 0.36 -9.98 -9.30
C PHE A 41 1.09 -11.27 -9.69
N MET A 42 2.28 -11.50 -9.13
CA MET A 42 3.04 -12.73 -9.37
C MET A 42 2.27 -13.99 -8.94
N MET A 43 1.76 -13.99 -7.71
CA MET A 43 0.93 -15.09 -7.21
C MET A 43 -0.35 -15.26 -8.03
N SER A 44 -0.99 -14.17 -8.45
CA SER A 44 -2.23 -14.21 -9.25
C SER A 44 -2.05 -14.78 -10.65
N PHE A 45 -0.93 -14.51 -11.33
CA PHE A 45 -0.72 -14.92 -12.73
C PHE A 45 0.04 -16.23 -12.87
N TYR A 46 0.96 -16.53 -11.95
CA TYR A 46 1.89 -17.66 -12.08
C TYR A 46 1.73 -18.70 -10.96
N GLY A 47 1.00 -18.37 -9.90
CA GLY A 47 0.71 -19.30 -8.82
C GLY A 47 1.90 -19.56 -7.87
N PRO A 48 1.69 -20.45 -6.88
CA PRO A 48 2.62 -20.66 -5.78
C PRO A 48 3.95 -21.30 -6.18
N ASP A 49 3.97 -22.13 -7.23
CA ASP A 49 5.16 -22.85 -7.66
C ASP A 49 6.21 -21.87 -8.20
N GLU A 50 5.79 -21.00 -9.13
CA GLU A 50 6.65 -19.95 -9.65
C GLU A 50 6.97 -18.93 -8.55
N MET A 51 5.98 -18.54 -7.74
CA MET A 51 6.19 -17.64 -6.59
C MET A 51 7.32 -18.14 -5.67
N SER A 52 7.37 -19.45 -5.40
CA SER A 52 8.39 -20.07 -4.55
C SER A 52 9.81 -20.03 -5.15
N ALA A 53 9.93 -19.90 -6.47
CA ALA A 53 11.22 -19.72 -7.14
C ALA A 53 11.81 -18.31 -6.95
N HIS A 54 10.99 -17.31 -6.59
CA HIS A 54 11.41 -15.91 -6.37
C HIS A 54 11.35 -15.53 -4.90
N GLN A 55 12.42 -15.82 -4.14
CA GLN A 55 12.45 -15.67 -2.67
C GLN A 55 12.03 -14.28 -2.17
N ASP A 56 12.48 -13.21 -2.83
CA ASP A 56 12.16 -11.84 -2.41
C ASP A 56 10.66 -11.52 -2.53
N LEU A 57 10.07 -11.89 -3.67
CA LEU A 57 8.65 -11.69 -3.91
C LEU A 57 7.81 -12.63 -3.02
N CYS A 58 8.27 -13.85 -2.76
CA CYS A 58 7.60 -14.78 -1.86
C CYS A 58 7.59 -14.24 -0.42
N ASN A 59 8.72 -13.69 0.02
CA ASN A 59 8.81 -13.02 1.31
C ASN A 59 7.90 -11.78 1.38
N GLN A 60 7.83 -10.99 0.30
CA GLN A 60 6.90 -9.86 0.19
C GLN A 60 5.44 -10.32 0.32
N TYR A 61 5.06 -11.38 -0.38
CA TYR A 61 3.71 -11.94 -0.35
C TYR A 61 3.32 -12.45 1.05
N LYS A 62 4.26 -13.09 1.74
CA LYS A 62 3.99 -13.71 3.04
C LYS A 62 3.95 -12.70 4.18
N THR A 63 4.70 -11.60 4.10
CA THR A 63 4.98 -10.77 5.29
C THR A 63 4.77 -9.27 5.10
N ARG A 64 4.51 -8.79 3.87
CA ARG A 64 4.53 -7.34 3.57
C ARG A 64 3.33 -6.80 2.80
N LEU A 65 2.26 -7.58 2.60
CA LEU A 65 1.06 -7.10 1.89
C LEU A 65 0.48 -5.84 2.53
N ASP A 66 0.24 -5.85 3.84
CA ASP A 66 -0.31 -4.71 4.58
C ASP A 66 0.62 -3.49 4.56
N ILE A 67 1.94 -3.71 4.59
CA ILE A 67 2.93 -2.63 4.55
C ILE A 67 2.84 -1.87 3.22
N VAL A 68 2.67 -2.59 2.11
CA VAL A 68 2.56 -1.97 0.79
C VAL A 68 1.22 -1.25 0.64
N GLY A 69 0.12 -1.87 1.06
CA GLY A 69 -1.20 -1.22 1.05
C GLY A 69 -1.23 0.06 1.89
N LEU A 70 -0.62 0.04 3.08
CA LEU A 70 -0.47 1.22 3.94
C LEU A 70 0.42 2.29 3.30
N GLY A 71 1.53 1.89 2.66
CA GLY A 71 2.43 2.82 1.97
C GLY A 71 1.76 3.55 0.81
N LEU A 72 1.00 2.84 -0.01
CA LEU A 72 0.21 3.42 -1.10
C LEU A 72 -0.89 4.34 -0.57
N THR A 73 -1.63 3.91 0.46
CA THR A 73 -2.65 4.74 1.12
C THR A 73 -2.05 6.03 1.68
N ALA A 74 -0.88 5.94 2.31
CA ALA A 74 -0.18 7.12 2.80
C ALA A 74 0.16 8.07 1.64
N LEU A 75 0.77 7.57 0.56
CA LEU A 75 1.08 8.38 -0.63
C LEU A 75 -0.17 9.05 -1.23
N GLU A 76 -1.30 8.36 -1.29
CA GLU A 76 -2.56 8.93 -1.76
C GLU A 76 -3.03 10.10 -0.88
N ILE A 77 -3.03 9.93 0.45
CA ILE A 77 -3.41 11.00 1.38
C ILE A 77 -2.46 12.20 1.25
N LEU A 78 -1.16 11.93 1.18
CA LEU A 78 -0.11 12.92 1.02
C LEU A 78 -0.32 13.75 -0.27
N CYS A 79 -0.52 13.10 -1.40
CA CYS A 79 -0.77 13.76 -2.69
C CYS A 79 -2.12 14.48 -2.73
N ALA A 80 -3.20 13.86 -2.24
CA ALA A 80 -4.54 14.43 -2.23
C ALA A 80 -4.61 15.69 -1.35
N THR A 81 -3.98 15.67 -0.18
CA THR A 81 -3.94 16.84 0.71
C THR A 81 -3.11 17.98 0.13
N ALA A 82 -2.00 17.68 -0.55
CA ALA A 82 -1.21 18.68 -1.26
C ALA A 82 -2.00 19.32 -2.43
N LEU A 83 -2.70 18.52 -3.23
CA LEU A 83 -3.54 18.98 -4.34
C LEU A 83 -4.72 19.83 -3.85
N ALA A 84 -5.44 19.38 -2.82
CA ALA A 84 -6.52 20.15 -2.23
C ALA A 84 -6.04 21.51 -1.69
N SER A 85 -4.83 21.54 -1.10
CA SER A 85 -4.22 22.77 -0.59
C SER A 85 -3.87 23.75 -1.72
N SER A 86 -3.36 23.27 -2.85
CA SER A 86 -3.01 24.13 -4.00
C SER A 86 -4.25 24.73 -4.67
N HIS A 87 -5.34 23.98 -4.78
CA HIS A 87 -6.61 24.51 -5.28
C HIS A 87 -7.20 25.60 -4.37
N THR A 88 -7.06 25.45 -3.06
CA THR A 88 -7.70 26.36 -2.09
C THR A 88 -6.91 27.65 -1.88
N TRP A 89 -5.58 27.58 -1.91
CA TRP A 89 -4.71 28.70 -1.50
C TRP A 89 -3.69 29.11 -2.58
N GLY A 90 -3.78 28.56 -3.80
CA GLY A 90 -2.80 28.76 -4.85
C GLY A 90 -1.44 28.10 -4.54
N PRO A 91 -0.39 28.42 -5.32
CA PRO A 91 0.96 27.83 -5.17
C PRO A 91 1.60 28.06 -3.79
N GLU A 92 1.20 29.12 -3.08
CA GLU A 92 1.68 29.46 -1.73
C GLU A 92 0.97 28.67 -0.60
N GLY A 93 -0.06 27.88 -0.94
CA GLY A 93 -0.81 27.02 -0.03
C GLY A 93 -0.06 25.82 0.54
N LEU A 94 1.06 25.44 -0.07
CA LEU A 94 1.86 24.27 0.32
C LEU A 94 2.74 24.62 1.54
N ARG A 95 2.22 24.52 2.76
CA ARG A 95 3.04 24.80 3.96
C ARG A 95 4.18 23.79 4.15
N GLY A 96 5.40 24.33 4.29
CA GLY A 96 6.57 23.74 4.96
C GLY A 96 7.19 22.50 4.31
N SER A 97 6.59 21.34 4.54
CA SER A 97 7.14 20.04 4.11
C SER A 97 6.73 19.67 2.68
N TRP A 98 5.52 20.05 2.26
CA TRP A 98 5.01 19.75 0.92
C TRP A 98 5.69 20.55 -0.19
N ARG A 99 5.99 21.83 0.06
CA ARG A 99 6.73 22.68 -0.87
C ARG A 99 8.09 22.07 -1.20
N ARG A 100 8.83 21.55 -0.21
CA ARG A 100 10.16 20.93 -0.44
C ARG A 100 10.09 19.66 -1.27
N VAL A 101 9.13 18.79 -0.99
CA VAL A 101 8.93 17.55 -1.76
C VAL A 101 8.52 17.87 -3.20
N PHE A 102 7.55 18.77 -3.40
CA PHE A 102 7.10 19.18 -4.74
C PHE A 102 8.20 19.89 -5.55
N THR A 103 8.92 20.84 -4.94
CA THR A 103 10.04 21.53 -5.61
C THR A 103 11.18 20.57 -5.95
N GLY A 104 11.39 19.51 -5.16
CA GLY A 104 12.36 18.45 -5.47
C GLY A 104 11.92 17.52 -6.61
N TRP A 105 10.62 17.27 -6.75
CA TRP A 105 10.05 16.40 -7.79
C TRP A 105 9.97 17.07 -9.17
N GLN A 106 9.86 18.39 -9.23
CA GLN A 106 9.76 19.15 -10.49
C GLN A 106 11.10 19.48 -11.16
N LYS A 107 12.23 19.06 -10.57
CA LYS A 107 13.56 19.15 -11.18
C LYS A 107 13.90 17.86 -11.90
#